data_AF-A0A529NB81-F1
#
_entry.id   AF-A0A529NB81-F1
#
_cell.length_a   1.000
_cell.length_b   1.000
_cell.length_c   1.000
_cell.angle_alpha   90.00
_cell.angle_beta   90.00
_cell.angle_gamma   90.00
#
_symmetry.space_group_name_H-M   'P 1'
#
loop_
_entity.id
_entity.type
_entity.pdbx_description
1 polymer ?
#
loop_
_entity_poly.entity_id
_entity_poly.type
_entity_poly.pdbx_seq_one_letter_code
_entity_poly.pdbx_strand_id
1 'polypeptide(L)'
;MYESKPGLSRRELLKRGGVGALLVISGSAVISPEHAWGLQTSALKPETMATLIQMARDIYPHDQVPDKYYAIAVKAHDEEAGKDPAHKDLIEKGIADLDLKSGKD
;
A
#
# COMPACT_ATOMS: atom_id res chain seq x y z
N MET A 1 -36.55 4.14 30.01
CA MET A 1 -36.33 3.26 28.83
C MET A 1 -34.88 3.45 28.41
N TYR A 2 -34.00 2.48 28.69
CA TYR A 2 -32.60 2.56 28.24
C TYR A 2 -32.52 1.89 26.86
N GLU A 3 -32.35 2.70 25.83
CA GLU A 3 -32.24 2.23 24.46
C GLU A 3 -30.81 1.73 24.23
N SER A 4 -30.64 0.41 24.12
CA SER A 4 -29.35 -0.19 23.82
C SER A 4 -28.98 0.13 22.37
N LYS A 5 -27.89 0.89 22.17
CA LYS A 5 -27.35 1.15 20.83
C LYS A 5 -27.03 -0.20 20.15
N PRO A 6 -27.51 -0.46 18.93
CA PRO A 6 -27.18 -1.69 18.22
C PRO A 6 -25.65 -1.75 18.03
N GLY A 7 -25.04 -2.82 18.53
CA GLY A 7 -23.61 -3.08 18.37
C GLY A 7 -23.26 -3.34 16.90
N LEU A 8 -21.99 -3.14 16.54
CA LEU A 8 -21.51 -3.37 15.18
C LEU A 8 -21.69 -4.85 14.78
N SER A 9 -22.21 -5.11 13.59
CA SER A 9 -22.28 -6.49 13.09
C SER A 9 -20.88 -7.03 12.76
N ARG A 10 -20.65 -8.34 12.86
CA ARG A 10 -19.37 -8.98 12.48
C ARG A 10 -18.91 -8.61 11.06
N ARG A 11 -19.87 -8.48 10.13
CA ARG A 11 -19.60 -8.07 8.74
C ARG A 11 -19.20 -6.60 8.64
N GLU A 12 -19.80 -5.72 9.42
CA GLU A 12 -19.32 -4.34 9.51
C GLU A 12 -17.97 -4.26 10.19
N LEU A 13 -17.72 -5.10 11.20
CA LEU A 13 -16.42 -5.20 11.85
C LEU A 13 -15.36 -5.68 10.85
N LEU A 14 -15.64 -6.66 10.00
CA LEU A 14 -14.70 -7.11 8.96
C LEU A 14 -14.53 -6.05 7.86
N LYS A 15 -15.61 -5.40 7.43
CA LYS A 15 -15.54 -4.26 6.49
C LYS A 15 -14.73 -3.09 7.04
N ARG A 16 -14.72 -2.90 8.36
CA ARG A 16 -13.98 -1.83 9.06
C ARG A 16 -12.68 -2.33 9.71
N GLY A 17 -12.43 -3.64 9.70
CA GLY A 17 -11.32 -4.30 10.38
C GLY A 17 -10.08 -4.42 9.51
N GLY A 18 -10.22 -4.12 8.21
CA GLY A 18 -9.12 -3.88 7.29
C GLY A 18 -8.59 -2.44 7.35
N VAL A 19 -8.78 -1.70 8.44
CA VAL A 19 -8.12 -0.40 8.66
C VAL A 19 -6.68 -0.70 9.12
N GLY A 20 -5.89 -1.31 8.24
CA GLY A 20 -4.44 -1.11 8.23
C GLY A 20 -4.14 0.27 7.67
N ALA A 21 -2.91 0.77 7.85
CA ALA A 21 -2.48 2.10 7.41
C ALA A 21 -2.85 2.34 5.93
N LEU A 22 -3.99 3.00 5.69
CA LEU A 22 -4.52 3.20 4.34
C LEU A 22 -3.64 4.26 3.67
N LEU A 23 -2.72 3.78 2.83
CA LEU A 23 -2.00 4.64 1.90
C LEU A 23 -3.02 5.26 0.94
N VAL A 24 -3.03 6.59 0.87
CA VAL A 24 -3.86 7.36 -0.04
C VAL A 24 -3.02 7.77 -1.24
N ILE A 25 -3.56 7.55 -2.43
CA ILE A 25 -2.93 7.98 -3.68
C ILE A 25 -3.53 9.31 -4.11
N SER A 26 -2.69 10.30 -4.40
CA SER A 26 -3.08 11.62 -4.89
C SER A 26 -2.10 12.09 -5.96
N GLY A 27 -2.53 12.09 -7.22
CA GLY A 27 -1.64 12.37 -8.35
C GLY A 27 -0.54 11.33 -8.41
N SER A 28 0.72 11.74 -8.43
CA SER A 28 1.87 10.83 -8.35
C SER A 28 2.37 10.58 -6.91
N ALA A 29 1.62 10.98 -5.88
CA ALA A 29 2.03 10.80 -4.49
C ALA A 29 1.29 9.63 -3.82
N VAL A 30 2.02 8.90 -2.99
CA VAL A 30 1.51 7.94 -2.01
C VAL A 30 1.63 8.59 -0.63
N ILE A 31 0.54 8.70 0.11
CA ILE A 31 0.46 9.45 1.37
C ILE A 31 0.01 8.49 2.47
N SER A 32 0.64 8.53 3.64
CA SER A 32 0.12 7.93 4.86
C SER A 32 -0.48 9.03 5.75
N PRO A 33 -1.82 9.16 5.80
CA PRO A 33 -2.46 10.21 6.60
C PRO A 33 -2.23 10.00 8.10
N GLU A 34 -2.27 8.76 8.56
CA GLU A 34 -2.08 8.38 9.97
C GLU A 34 -0.68 8.76 10.48
N HIS A 35 0.34 8.55 9.64
CA HIS A 35 1.74 8.77 10.02
C HIS A 35 2.32 10.08 9.48
N ALA A 36 1.48 10.94 8.87
CA ALA A 36 1.79 12.26 8.34
C ALA A 36 3.04 12.31 7.43
N TRP A 37 3.17 11.35 6.50
CA TRP A 37 4.23 11.35 5.48
C TRP A 37 3.67 11.12 4.08
N GLY A 38 4.45 11.52 3.06
CA GLY A 38 4.15 11.25 1.66
C GLY A 38 5.41 10.93 0.87
N LEU A 39 5.27 10.10 -0.15
CA LEU A 39 6.30 9.70 -1.10
C LEU A 39 5.82 10.04 -2.51
N GLN A 40 6.57 10.84 -3.25
CA GLN A 40 6.27 11.12 -4.65
C GLN A 40 6.90 10.06 -5.54
N THR A 41 6.15 9.49 -6.47
CA THR A 41 6.66 8.62 -7.54
C THR A 41 7.01 9.44 -8.78
N SER A 42 8.00 8.95 -9.52
CA SER A 42 8.48 9.57 -10.76
C SER A 42 8.29 8.69 -11.99
N ALA A 43 8.56 7.39 -11.88
CA ALA A 43 8.56 6.47 -13.01
C ALA A 43 7.49 5.38 -12.87
N LEU A 44 7.33 4.82 -11.67
CA LEU A 44 6.32 3.83 -11.34
C LEU A 44 4.97 4.50 -11.07
N LYS A 45 3.89 3.78 -11.40
CA LYS A 45 2.54 4.16 -10.97
C LYS A 45 2.46 4.22 -9.44
N PRO A 46 1.73 5.20 -8.87
CA PRO A 46 1.57 5.32 -7.42
C PRO A 46 0.88 4.09 -6.80
N GLU A 47 -0.01 3.41 -7.53
CA GLU A 47 -0.66 2.16 -7.10
C GLU A 47 0.37 1.02 -6.95
N THR A 48 1.26 0.89 -7.93
CA THR A 48 2.38 -0.05 -7.90
C THR A 48 3.29 0.24 -6.69
N MET A 49 3.60 1.51 -6.45
CA MET A 49 4.43 1.90 -5.30
C MET A 49 3.75 1.60 -3.96
N ALA A 50 2.46 1.95 -3.81
CA ALA A 50 1.70 1.64 -2.60
C ALA A 50 1.68 0.12 -2.33
N THR A 51 1.52 -0.68 -3.38
CA THR A 51 1.57 -2.15 -3.29
C THR A 51 2.94 -2.65 -2.86
N LEU A 52 4.04 -2.10 -3.40
CA LEU A 52 5.40 -2.45 -2.96
C LEU A 52 5.64 -2.13 -1.48
N ILE A 53 5.15 -0.99 -1.01
CA ILE A 53 5.27 -0.59 0.40
C ILE A 53 4.53 -1.57 1.30
N GLN A 54 3.29 -1.91 0.94
CA GLN A 54 2.50 -2.89 1.68
C GLN A 54 3.15 -4.27 1.67
N MET A 55 3.59 -4.74 0.50
CA MET A 55 4.27 -6.03 0.35
C MET A 55 5.55 -6.09 1.20
N ALA A 56 6.34 -5.02 1.24
CA ALA A 56 7.54 -4.95 2.06
C ALA A 56 7.20 -5.05 3.57
N ARG A 57 6.10 -4.42 4.00
CA ARG A 57 5.58 -4.51 5.37
C ARG A 57 5.09 -5.92 5.71
N ASP A 58 4.42 -6.58 4.77
CA ASP A 58 3.88 -7.93 4.95
C ASP A 58 4.99 -8.99 5.03
N ILE A 59 6.05 -8.87 4.22
CA ILE A 59 7.19 -9.80 4.23
C ILE A 59 8.07 -9.60 5.47
N TYR A 60 8.23 -8.35 5.92
CA TYR A 60 9.07 -7.99 7.06
C TYR A 60 8.26 -7.22 8.12
N PRO A 61 7.40 -7.89 8.90
CA PRO A 61 6.51 -7.22 9.85
C PRO A 61 7.28 -6.80 11.10
N HIS A 62 7.71 -5.53 11.13
CA HIS A 62 8.43 -4.96 12.28
C HIS A 62 7.60 -3.90 12.99
N ASP A 63 6.96 -4.26 14.11
CA ASP A 63 6.10 -3.35 14.88
C ASP A 63 6.81 -2.06 15.33
N GLN A 64 8.14 -2.13 15.53
CA GLN A 64 8.96 -0.99 15.99
C GLN A 64 9.50 -0.13 14.84
N VAL A 65 9.30 -0.52 13.58
CA VAL A 65 9.79 0.21 12.41
C VAL A 65 8.60 0.87 11.72
N PRO A 66 8.50 2.21 11.71
CA PRO A 66 7.45 2.92 10.99
C PRO A 66 7.47 2.69 9.47
N ASP A 67 6.28 2.68 8.85
CA ASP A 67 6.07 2.39 7.42
C ASP A 67 6.85 3.31 6.47
N LYS A 68 7.16 4.55 6.88
CA LYS A 68 7.98 5.48 6.10
C LYS A 68 9.35 4.89 5.72
N TYR A 69 9.92 4.00 6.55
CA TYR A 69 11.20 3.37 6.27
C TYR A 69 11.09 2.30 5.19
N TYR A 70 9.95 1.62 5.08
CA TYR A 70 9.65 0.73 3.97
C TYR A 70 9.46 1.52 2.68
N ALA A 71 8.76 2.66 2.75
CA ALA A 71 8.61 3.59 1.62
C ALA A 71 9.96 4.10 1.10
N ILE A 72 10.88 4.46 2.00
CA ILE A 72 12.25 4.85 1.63
C ILE A 72 13.00 3.67 1.00
N ALA A 73 12.91 2.47 1.59
CA ALA A 73 13.63 1.29 1.10
C ALA A 73 13.22 0.93 -0.34
N VAL A 74 11.93 0.98 -0.67
CA VAL A 74 11.45 0.63 -2.01
C VAL A 74 11.57 1.77 -3.03
N LYS A 75 11.88 3.01 -2.59
CA LYS A 75 12.00 4.18 -3.48
C LYS A 75 13.08 4.01 -4.55
N ALA A 76 14.14 3.26 -4.26
CA ALA A 76 15.20 2.97 -5.24
C ALA A 76 14.66 2.26 -6.50
N HIS A 77 13.61 1.45 -6.39
CA HIS A 77 12.98 0.81 -7.54
C HIS A 77 12.29 1.81 -8.48
N ASP A 78 11.75 2.91 -7.97
CA ASP A 78 11.17 3.98 -8.79
C ASP A 78 12.25 4.78 -9.51
N GLU A 79 13.41 5.00 -8.88
CA GLU A 79 14.55 5.64 -9.51
C GLU A 79 15.17 4.76 -10.61
N GLU A 80 15.26 3.45 -10.37
CA GLU A 80 15.75 2.48 -11.35
C GLU A 80 14.78 2.30 -12.52
N ALA A 81 13.48 2.23 -12.25
CA ALA A 81 12.43 2.20 -13.27
C ALA A 81 12.43 3.44 -14.19
N GLY A 82 12.93 4.59 -13.70
CA GLY A 82 13.12 5.79 -14.53
C GLY A 82 14.30 5.70 -15.51
N LYS A 83 15.24 4.77 -15.26
CA LYS A 83 16.46 4.57 -16.06
C LYS A 83 16.37 3.34 -16.96
N ASP A 84 15.69 2.30 -16.50
CA ASP A 84 15.54 1.02 -17.19
C ASP A 84 14.06 0.67 -17.43
N PRO A 85 13.57 0.79 -18.68
CA PRO A 85 12.22 0.38 -19.04
C PRO A 85 11.92 -1.10 -18.78
N ALA A 86 12.91 -1.99 -18.87
CA ALA A 86 12.71 -3.41 -18.60
C ALA A 86 12.47 -3.67 -17.10
N HIS A 87 13.20 -2.96 -16.23
CA HIS A 87 12.96 -2.99 -14.78
C HIS A 87 11.57 -2.48 -14.42
N LYS A 88 11.16 -1.35 -15.03
CA LYS A 88 9.79 -0.82 -14.86
C LYS A 88 8.73 -1.84 -15.26
N ASP A 89 8.89 -2.43 -16.44
CA ASP A 89 7.96 -3.44 -16.97
C ASP A 89 7.88 -4.66 -16.06
N LEU A 90 9.03 -5.14 -15.56
CA LEU A 90 9.08 -6.27 -14.65
C LEU A 90 8.24 -6.01 -13.39
N ILE A 91 8.39 -4.85 -12.77
CA ILE A 91 7.65 -4.49 -11.56
C ILE A 91 6.15 -4.35 -11.86
N GLU A 92 5.78 -3.51 -12.82
CA GLU A 92 4.36 -3.21 -13.06
C GLU A 92 3.59 -4.43 -13.56
N LYS A 93 4.18 -5.21 -14.47
CA LYS A 93 3.54 -6.44 -14.98
C LYS A 93 3.53 -7.54 -13.93
N GLY A 94 4.59 -7.66 -13.12
CA GLY A 94 4.65 -8.63 -12.04
C GLY A 94 3.58 -8.40 -10.99
N ILE A 95 3.38 -7.15 -10.55
CA ILE A 95 2.30 -6.81 -9.62
C ILE A 95 0.93 -7.08 -10.25
N ALA A 96 0.72 -6.68 -11.51
CA ALA A 96 -0.55 -6.96 -12.20
C ALA A 96 -0.85 -8.46 -12.33
N ASP A 97 0.16 -9.29 -12.60
CA ASP A 97 0.01 -10.75 -12.67
C ASP A 97 -0.31 -11.37 -11.30
N LEU A 98 0.34 -10.89 -10.23
CA LEU A 98 0.03 -11.33 -8.87
C LEU A 98 -1.39 -10.96 -8.45
N ASP A 99 -1.84 -9.74 -8.78
CA ASP A 99 -3.21 -9.28 -8.53
C ASP A 99 -4.25 -10.13 -9.28
N LEU A 100 -3.97 -10.48 -10.55
CA LEU A 100 -4.84 -11.38 -11.31
C LEU A 100 -4.92 -12.78 -10.68
N LYS A 101 -3.83 -13.27 -10.09
CA LYS A 101 -3.74 -14.61 -9.49
C LYS A 101 -4.29 -14.70 -8.06
N SER A 102 -4.38 -13.59 -7.34
CA SER A 102 -4.83 -13.56 -5.94
C SER A 102 -6.30 -13.96 -5.77
N GLY A 103 -7.04 -14.06 -6.88
CA GLY A 103 -8.46 -14.38 -6.87
C GLY A 103 -9.26 -13.10 -6.69
N LYS A 104 -10.05 -12.76 -7.72
CA LYS A 104 -10.91 -11.59 -7.70
C LYS A 104 -12.07 -11.87 -6.74
N ASP A 105 -12.11 -11.18 -5.60
CA ASP A 105 -13.33 -11.08 -4.78
C ASP A 105 -14.43 -10.30 -5.52
#